data_AF-A0A957MAC1-F1
#
_entry.id   AF-A0A957MAC1-F1
#
_cell.length_a   1.000
_cell.length_b   1.000
_cell.length_c   1.000
_cell.angle_alpha   90.00
_cell.angle_beta   90.00
_cell.angle_gamma   90.00
#
_symmetry.space_group_name_H-M   'P 1'
#
loop_
_entity.id
_entity.type
_entity.pdbx_description
1 polymer ?
#
loop_
_entity_poly.entity_id
_entity_poly.type
_entity_poly.pdbx_seq_one_letter_code
_entity_poly.pdbx_strand_id
1 'polypeptide(L)'
;VAVVLDANGSPINGVAVKGLLGAQETIVTGSQGKGDGQAEFVLGGGQYLAVAKDADGREVTSDTAYGLTTDPREIPIDTLIAAQYCTDQAQCNTWVNSPYPPCKGHYSWTVTFQRKY
;
A
#
# COMPACT_ATOMS: atom_id res chain seq x y z
N VAL A 1 -3.83 -1.74 -2.32
CA VAL A 1 -4.60 -2.65 -1.45
C VAL A 1 -3.84 -2.90 -0.17
N ALA A 2 -4.48 -2.74 0.97
CA ALA A 2 -4.02 -3.27 2.24
C ALA A 2 -4.65 -4.63 2.50
N VAL A 3 -3.83 -5.62 2.83
CA VAL A 3 -4.23 -6.96 3.25
C VAL A 3 -3.92 -7.08 4.73
N VAL A 4 -4.90 -7.46 5.54
CA VAL A 4 -4.73 -7.66 6.97
C VAL A 4 -4.90 -9.14 7.32
N LEU A 5 -3.89 -9.69 7.97
CA LEU A 5 -3.79 -11.09 8.34
C LEU A 5 -3.66 -11.27 9.86
N ASP A 6 -4.18 -12.37 10.37
CA ASP A 6 -3.92 -12.84 11.72
C ASP A 6 -2.49 -13.36 11.87
N ALA A 7 -2.12 -13.77 13.09
CA ALA A 7 -0.79 -14.28 13.37
C ALA A 7 -0.44 -15.55 12.56
N ASN A 8 -1.45 -16.31 12.14
CA ASN A 8 -1.30 -17.53 11.33
C ASN A 8 -1.33 -17.26 9.82
N GLY A 9 -1.47 -16.01 9.39
CA GLY A 9 -1.56 -15.63 7.98
C GLY A 9 -2.96 -15.73 7.37
N SER A 10 -4.01 -15.92 8.17
CA SER A 10 -5.40 -15.94 7.70
C SER A 10 -5.96 -14.52 7.60
N PRO A 11 -6.72 -14.18 6.54
CA PRO A 11 -7.28 -12.84 6.38
C PRO A 11 -8.32 -12.49 7.46
N ILE A 12 -8.30 -11.24 7.93
CA ILE A 12 -9.23 -10.74 8.96
C ILE A 12 -10.13 -9.63 8.41
N ASN A 13 -11.44 -9.86 8.40
CA ASN A 13 -12.45 -8.83 8.12
C ASN A 13 -12.76 -7.98 9.37
N GLY A 14 -13.23 -6.74 9.16
CA GLY A 14 -13.65 -5.85 10.26
C GLY A 14 -12.56 -4.96 10.83
N VAL A 15 -11.31 -5.09 10.37
CA VAL A 15 -10.18 -4.26 10.82
C VAL A 15 -10.23 -2.90 10.11
N ALA A 16 -10.08 -1.80 10.86
CA ALA A 16 -10.05 -0.46 10.29
C ALA A 16 -8.62 -0.06 9.91
N VAL A 17 -8.38 0.13 8.60
CA VAL A 17 -7.13 0.65 8.05
C VAL A 17 -7.31 2.12 7.72
N LYS A 18 -6.34 2.96 8.09
CA LYS A 18 -6.40 4.41 7.91
C LYS A 18 -5.31 4.90 6.95
N GLY A 19 -5.71 5.76 6.01
CA GLY A 19 -4.83 6.63 5.25
C GLY A 19 -4.32 7.79 6.11
N LEU A 20 -3.03 8.11 6.02
CA LEU A 20 -2.39 9.12 6.86
C LEU A 20 -2.10 10.43 6.13
N LEU A 21 -2.24 10.45 4.81
CA LEU A 21 -2.08 11.60 3.94
C LEU A 21 -3.42 11.97 3.28
N GLY A 22 -3.52 13.21 2.79
CA GLY A 22 -4.69 13.70 2.07
C GLY A 22 -5.97 13.67 2.93
N ALA A 23 -7.05 13.09 2.40
CA ALA A 23 -8.35 13.00 3.06
C ALA A 23 -8.37 12.11 4.31
N GLN A 24 -7.30 11.35 4.57
CA GLN A 24 -7.15 10.45 5.72
C GLN A 24 -8.33 9.47 5.91
N GLU A 25 -8.79 8.90 4.82
CA GLU A 25 -9.90 7.94 4.81
C GLU A 25 -9.62 6.71 5.70
N THR A 26 -10.67 6.18 6.31
CA THR A 26 -10.61 4.92 7.07
C THR A 26 -11.52 3.91 6.40
N ILE A 27 -10.97 2.76 6.03
CA ILE A 27 -11.67 1.70 5.32
C ILE A 27 -11.57 0.43 6.14
N VAL A 28 -12.70 -0.25 6.29
CA VAL A 28 -12.79 -1.51 7.03
C VAL A 28 -12.53 -2.68 6.09
N THR A 29 -11.66 -3.61 6.49
CA THR A 29 -11.35 -4.79 5.67
C THR A 29 -12.59 -5.64 5.38
N GLY A 30 -12.72 -6.09 4.14
CA GLY A 30 -13.87 -6.85 3.63
C GLY A 30 -15.11 -6.01 3.28
N SER A 31 -15.20 -4.76 3.76
CA SER A 31 -16.41 -3.93 3.58
C SER A 31 -16.70 -3.53 2.12
N GLN A 32 -15.68 -3.54 1.26
CA GLN A 32 -15.79 -3.16 -0.14
C GLN A 32 -16.08 -4.34 -1.09
N GLY A 33 -16.17 -5.57 -0.58
CA GLY A 33 -16.34 -6.77 -1.42
C GLY A 33 -15.14 -7.09 -2.32
N LYS A 34 -13.94 -6.61 -1.95
CA LYS A 34 -12.68 -6.80 -2.69
C LYS A 34 -11.89 -8.05 -2.31
N GLY A 35 -12.44 -8.86 -1.41
CA GLY A 35 -11.81 -10.04 -0.84
C GLY A 35 -11.67 -9.93 0.68
N ASP A 36 -11.54 -11.08 1.33
CA ASP A 36 -11.38 -11.14 2.78
C ASP A 36 -10.06 -10.51 3.22
N GLY A 37 -10.11 -9.75 4.31
CA GLY A 37 -8.95 -9.04 4.85
C GLY A 37 -8.48 -7.85 4.02
N GLN A 38 -9.20 -7.48 2.96
CA GLN A 38 -8.75 -6.43 2.04
C GLN A 38 -9.46 -5.09 2.24
N ALA A 39 -8.67 -4.02 2.14
CA ALA A 39 -9.13 -2.65 2.01
C ALA A 39 -8.38 -1.95 0.86
N GLU A 40 -9.11 -1.47 -0.14
CA GLU A 40 -8.58 -0.78 -1.32
C GLU A 40 -8.70 0.75 -1.15
N PHE A 41 -7.59 1.44 -1.35
CA PHE A 41 -7.45 2.90 -1.21
C PHE A 41 -7.08 3.52 -2.56
N VAL A 42 -7.64 4.70 -2.84
CA VAL A 42 -7.21 5.51 -3.99
C VAL A 42 -6.02 6.36 -3.55
N LEU A 43 -4.86 6.14 -4.18
CA LEU A 43 -3.61 6.77 -3.72
C LEU A 43 -3.49 8.25 -4.10
N GLY A 44 -4.15 8.70 -5.17
CA GLY A 44 -3.89 10.03 -5.72
C GLY A 44 -2.41 10.19 -6.06
N GLY A 45 -1.73 11.15 -5.44
CA GLY A 45 -0.27 11.33 -5.55
C GLY A 45 0.56 10.40 -4.66
N GLY A 46 -0.05 9.82 -3.62
CA GLY A 46 0.60 8.88 -2.71
C GLY A 46 -0.13 8.78 -1.37
N GLN A 47 0.14 7.69 -0.63
CA GLN A 47 -0.49 7.44 0.67
C GLN A 47 0.46 6.72 1.62
N TYR A 48 0.22 6.86 2.93
CA TYR A 48 0.72 5.94 3.95
C TYR A 48 -0.45 5.29 4.66
N LEU A 49 -0.30 4.02 5.04
CA LEU A 49 -1.37 3.24 5.65
C LEU A 49 -0.93 2.70 7.01
N ALA A 50 -1.85 2.64 7.97
CA ALA A 50 -1.67 1.95 9.24
C ALA A 50 -2.98 1.33 9.70
N VAL A 51 -2.91 0.27 10.49
CA VAL A 51 -4.09 -0.27 11.19
C VAL A 51 -4.41 0.64 12.37
N ALA A 52 -5.64 1.15 12.43
CA ALA A 52 -6.10 2.06 13.49
C ALA A 52 -6.92 1.33 14.56
N LYS A 53 -7.80 0.40 14.15
CA LYS A 53 -8.64 -0.39 15.06
C LYS A 53 -8.71 -1.84 14.61
N ASP A 54 -8.74 -2.73 15.57
CA ASP A 54 -8.94 -4.16 15.34
C ASP A 54 -10.41 -4.49 15.05
N ALA A 55 -10.69 -5.73 14.67
CA ALA A 55 -12.03 -6.22 14.32
C ALA A 55 -13.04 -6.15 15.47
N ASP A 56 -12.58 -6.12 16.72
CA ASP A 56 -13.40 -5.91 17.92
C ASP A 56 -13.66 -4.41 18.23
N GLY A 57 -13.13 -3.51 17.40
CA GLY A 57 -13.26 -2.06 17.53
C GLY A 57 -12.23 -1.39 18.45
N ARG A 58 -11.33 -2.15 19.08
CA ARG A 58 -10.29 -1.62 19.96
C ARG A 58 -9.20 -0.93 19.14
N GLU A 59 -8.70 0.21 19.62
CA GLU A 59 -7.53 0.86 19.03
C GLU A 59 -6.27 0.00 19.18
N VAL A 60 -5.41 0.03 18.15
CA VAL A 60 -4.16 -0.72 18.12
C VAL A 60 -2.98 0.16 17.76
N THR A 61 -1.80 -0.27 18.16
CA THR A 61 -0.54 0.25 17.63
C THR A 61 -0.14 -0.61 16.44
N SER A 62 0.12 0.03 15.30
CA SER A 62 0.54 -0.61 14.06
C SER A 62 1.78 0.10 13.54
N ASP A 63 2.68 -0.66 12.92
CA ASP A 63 3.65 -0.07 12.01
C ASP A 63 2.92 0.64 10.86
N THR A 64 3.58 1.64 10.28
CA THR A 64 3.06 2.37 9.13
C THR A 64 3.72 1.87 7.86
N ALA A 65 2.90 1.55 6.86
CA ALA A 65 3.36 1.32 5.50
C ALA A 65 3.58 2.68 4.81
N TYR A 66 4.84 3.06 4.66
CA TYR A 66 5.25 4.29 4.00
C TYR A 66 5.48 4.10 2.49
N GLY A 67 5.60 5.21 1.75
CA GLY A 67 6.12 5.21 0.39
C GLY A 67 5.17 4.69 -0.70
N LEU A 68 3.86 4.61 -0.45
CA LEU A 68 2.88 4.17 -1.46
C LEU A 68 2.59 5.30 -2.45
N THR A 69 3.59 5.66 -3.25
CA THR A 69 3.57 6.77 -4.22
C THR A 69 3.06 6.33 -5.59
N THR A 70 2.57 7.28 -6.37
CA THR A 70 2.26 7.07 -7.80
C THR A 70 3.23 7.83 -8.74
N ASP A 71 4.22 8.56 -8.21
CA ASP A 71 5.32 9.12 -9.01
C ASP A 71 6.50 8.13 -9.04
N PRO A 72 6.87 7.59 -10.21
CA PRO A 72 7.95 6.62 -10.32
C PRO A 72 9.32 7.16 -9.88
N ARG A 73 9.49 8.48 -9.81
CA ARG A 73 10.74 9.11 -9.32
C ARG A 73 10.95 8.95 -7.82
N GLU A 74 9.88 8.67 -7.08
CA GLU A 74 9.91 8.45 -5.63
C GLU A 74 9.98 6.96 -5.29
N ILE A 75 9.87 6.07 -6.28
CA ILE A 75 9.96 4.63 -6.09
C ILE A 75 11.44 4.22 -6.09
N PRO A 76 11.91 3.46 -5.09
CA PRO A 76 13.27 2.93 -5.08
C PRO A 76 13.58 2.13 -6.36
N ILE A 77 14.77 2.35 -6.94
CA ILE A 77 15.17 1.72 -8.21
C ILE A 77 15.18 0.20 -8.11
N ASP A 78 15.62 -0.35 -6.99
CA ASP A 78 15.59 -1.79 -6.71
C ASP A 78 14.17 -2.36 -6.70
N THR A 79 13.19 -1.61 -6.20
CA THR A 79 11.77 -1.97 -6.25
C THR A 79 11.26 -2.00 -7.69
N LEU A 80 11.65 -1.02 -8.53
CA LEU A 80 11.28 -1.01 -9.95
C LEU A 80 11.89 -2.18 -10.73
N ILE A 81 13.14 -2.55 -10.43
CA ILE A 81 13.80 -3.73 -11.02
C ILE A 81 13.11 -5.02 -10.56
N ALA A 82 12.86 -5.16 -9.25
CA ALA A 82 12.19 -6.35 -8.70
C ALA A 82 10.77 -6.54 -9.27
N ALA A 83 10.07 -5.44 -9.53
CA ALA A 83 8.76 -5.43 -10.20
C ALA A 83 8.84 -5.50 -11.74
N GLN A 84 10.05 -5.63 -12.31
CA GLN A 84 10.31 -5.82 -13.73
C GLN A 84 9.86 -4.66 -14.63
N TYR A 85 9.78 -3.44 -14.10
CA TYR A 85 9.56 -2.23 -14.91
C TYR A 85 10.79 -1.86 -15.77
N CYS A 86 11.97 -2.29 -15.32
CA CYS A 86 13.27 -2.09 -15.98
C CYS A 86 14.24 -3.21 -15.53
N THR A 87 15.30 -3.44 -16.28
CA THR A 87 16.23 -4.58 -16.10
C THR A 87 17.41 -4.27 -15.20
N ASP A 88 17.84 -3.02 -15.18
CA ASP A 88 19.01 -2.56 -14.42
C ASP A 88 18.88 -1.08 -14.05
N GLN A 89 19.79 -0.62 -13.18
CA GLN A 89 19.79 0.74 -12.66
C GLN A 89 19.90 1.81 -13.75
N ALA A 90 20.67 1.58 -14.81
CA ALA A 90 20.83 2.57 -15.88
C ALA A 90 19.52 2.74 -16.65
N GLN A 91 18.87 1.62 -17.01
CA GLN A 91 17.58 1.65 -17.67
C GLN A 91 16.51 2.28 -16.77
N CYS A 92 16.46 1.93 -15.49
CA CYS A 92 15.51 2.53 -14.55
C CYS A 92 15.72 4.04 -14.40
N ASN A 93 16.98 4.49 -14.35
CA ASN A 93 17.28 5.92 -14.30
C ASN A 93 16.80 6.64 -15.56
N THR A 94 16.97 6.07 -16.75
CA THR A 94 16.39 6.63 -17.98
C THR A 94 14.87 6.66 -17.93
N TRP A 95 14.25 5.59 -17.41
CA TRP A 95 12.80 5.46 -17.29
C TRP A 95 12.17 6.53 -16.39
N VAL A 96 12.66 6.66 -15.15
CA VAL A 96 12.08 7.58 -14.15
C VAL A 96 12.40 9.04 -14.46
N ASN A 97 13.54 9.33 -15.12
CA ASN A 97 13.95 10.69 -15.47
C ASN A 97 13.45 11.15 -16.84
N SER A 98 12.65 10.35 -17.55
CA SER A 98 11.95 10.82 -18.75
C SER A 98 11.12 12.08 -18.44
N PRO A 99 11.00 13.04 -19.38
CA PRO A 99 10.10 14.19 -19.25
C PRO A 99 8.67 13.76 -18.90
N TYR A 100 8.25 12.61 -19.44
CA TYR A 100 6.99 11.94 -19.13
C TYR A 100 7.31 10.50 -18.70
N PRO A 101 7.57 10.26 -17.41
CA PRO A 101 7.85 8.92 -16.92
C PRO A 101 6.66 8.02 -17.19
N PRO A 102 6.88 6.82 -17.76
CA PRO A 102 5.79 5.89 -17.98
C PRO A 102 5.09 5.54 -16.66
N CYS A 103 3.79 5.23 -16.75
CA CYS A 103 2.96 4.79 -15.62
C CYS A 103 2.81 5.81 -14.47
N LYS A 104 3.29 7.05 -14.61
CA LYS A 104 3.05 8.11 -13.61
C LYS A 104 1.55 8.23 -13.32
N GLY A 105 1.18 8.15 -12.04
CA GLY A 105 -0.21 8.18 -11.58
C GLY A 105 -0.93 6.81 -11.59
N HIS A 106 -0.30 5.76 -12.12
CA HIS A 106 -0.91 4.44 -12.35
C HIS A 106 -0.20 3.28 -11.66
N TYR A 107 0.66 3.56 -10.67
CA TYR A 107 1.26 2.53 -9.83
C TYR A 107 0.26 2.04 -8.77
N SER A 108 0.27 0.74 -8.52
CA SER A 108 -0.50 0.10 -7.47
C SER A 108 0.43 -0.58 -6.48
N TRP A 109 -0.02 -0.66 -5.23
CA TRP A 109 0.73 -1.26 -4.14
C TRP A 109 -0.13 -2.30 -3.44
N THR A 110 0.49 -3.39 -3.03
CA THR A 110 -0.11 -4.33 -2.06
C THR A 110 0.75 -4.31 -0.81
N VAL A 111 0.14 -3.94 0.31
CA VAL A 111 0.79 -3.94 1.63
C VAL A 111 0.12 -4.98 2.50
N THR A 112 0.92 -5.72 3.28
CA THR A 112 0.41 -6.73 4.19
C THR A 112 0.70 -6.31 5.63
N PHE A 113 -0.36 -6.17 6.43
CA PHE A 113 -0.26 -6.03 7.87
C PHE A 113 -0.56 -7.40 8.49
N GLN A 114 0.39 -7.98 9.19
CA GLN A 114 0.21 -9.27 9.86
C GLN A 114 0.34 -9.07 11.37
N ARG A 115 -0.62 -9.61 12.13
CA ARG A 115 -0.51 -9.63 13.59
C ARG A 115 0.74 -10.39 14.02
N LYS A 116 1.40 -9.89 15.07
CA LYS A 116 2.60 -10.52 15.61
C LYS A 116 2.29 -11.69 16.57
N TYR A 117 1.11 -11.71 17.17
CA TYR A 117 0.62 -12.70 18.13
C TYR A 117 -0.91 -12.74 18.15
#